data_AF-A0A1I4HCT5-F1
#
_entry.id   AF-A0A1I4HCT5-F1
#
_cell.length_a   1.000
_cell.length_b   1.000
_cell.length_c   1.000
_cell.angle_alpha   90.00
_cell.angle_beta   90.00
_cell.angle_gamma   90.00
#
_symmetry.space_group_name_H-M   'P 1'
#
loop_
_entity.id
_entity.type
_entity.pdbx_description
1 polymer ?
#
loop_
_entity_poly.entity_id
_entity_poly.type
_entity_poly.pdbx_seq_one_letter_code
_entity_poly.pdbx_strand_id
1 'polypeptide(L)'
;MSRTPKRDPEPWQRLLTSADTYHDLCEIYPAAFFESFATRFNREPHPMALFKGVIDTGHAYVRGKWLKQAEKSKLLQYSGVHMMSAGVSARQLSKALQQLSKSDLANQMVSATLAKVLAADTSRPLASKAYICPAAPSGPQSRLDVVKELASALEAAIDQIITLPLDDDDAAEARERAFTFVADANRTKVKVLPKNFALEEAARTFQPLWEEFSTVAYIRGRYKQEISRYDSEPGRALHQIIRKLDSTVAESLAGTAIEKIRAQL
;
A
#
# COMPACT_ATOMS: atom_id res chain seq x y z
N MET A 1 2.91 -17.26 37.57
CA MET A 1 2.95 -16.24 36.50
C MET A 1 2.00 -16.68 35.40
N SER A 2 0.79 -16.11 35.35
CA SER A 2 -0.19 -16.44 34.31
C SER A 2 0.18 -15.69 33.03
N ARG A 3 0.59 -16.42 31.99
CA ARG A 3 0.78 -15.83 30.66
C ARG A 3 -0.59 -15.54 30.08
N THR A 4 -0.95 -14.26 30.00
CA THR A 4 -2.12 -13.81 29.24
C THR A 4 -2.03 -14.37 27.81
N PRO A 5 -3.08 -15.00 27.28
CA PRO A 5 -3.06 -15.51 25.91
C PRO A 5 -2.82 -14.36 24.94
N LYS A 6 -1.91 -14.53 23.97
CA LYS A 6 -1.72 -13.58 22.88
C LYS A 6 -3.03 -13.49 22.12
N ARG A 7 -3.70 -12.34 22.21
CA ARG A 7 -4.91 -12.04 21.45
C ARG A 7 -4.55 -12.11 19.97
N ASP A 8 -5.36 -12.81 19.18
CA ASP A 8 -5.15 -12.87 17.73
C ASP A 8 -5.10 -11.45 17.16
N PRO A 9 -4.21 -11.19 16.18
CA PRO A 9 -4.12 -9.88 15.57
C PRO A 9 -5.44 -9.53 14.88
N GLU A 10 -5.91 -8.31 15.10
CA GLU A 10 -7.11 -7.77 14.46
C GLU A 10 -6.93 -7.80 12.92
N PRO A 11 -8.02 -7.97 12.15
CA PRO A 11 -7.92 -8.09 10.69
C PRO A 11 -7.14 -6.96 10.03
N TRP A 12 -7.32 -5.71 10.47
CA TRP A 12 -6.55 -4.57 9.95
C TRP A 12 -5.03 -4.72 10.10
N GLN A 13 -4.54 -5.40 11.14
CA GLN A 13 -3.11 -5.59 11.38
C GLN A 13 -2.50 -6.57 10.38
N ARG A 14 -3.27 -7.59 9.97
CA ARG A 14 -2.84 -8.57 8.97
C ARG A 14 -2.77 -7.92 7.58
N LEU A 15 -3.76 -7.08 7.28
CA LEU A 15 -3.85 -6.35 6.01
C LEU A 15 -2.69 -5.37 5.79
N LEU A 16 -2.04 -4.87 6.85
CA LEU A 16 -0.87 -3.99 6.71
C LEU A 16 0.35 -4.67 6.07
N THR A 17 0.41 -6.00 6.11
CA THR A 17 1.51 -6.80 5.55
C THR A 17 1.05 -7.73 4.43
N SER A 18 -0.19 -7.56 3.97
CA SER A 18 -0.75 -8.39 2.91
C SER A 18 -0.15 -8.06 1.55
N ALA A 19 0.13 -9.09 0.76
CA ALA A 19 0.55 -8.94 -0.63
C ALA A 19 -0.64 -8.65 -1.58
N ASP A 20 -1.86 -9.00 -1.16
CA ASP A 20 -3.11 -8.75 -1.89
C ASP A 20 -4.20 -8.30 -0.92
N THR A 21 -4.19 -7.00 -0.60
CA THR A 21 -5.15 -6.40 0.33
C THR A 21 -6.58 -6.49 -0.19
N TYR A 22 -6.78 -6.54 -1.51
CA TYR A 22 -8.11 -6.61 -2.10
C TYR A 22 -8.74 -7.97 -1.89
N HIS A 23 -8.00 -9.05 -2.18
CA HIS A 23 -8.45 -10.42 -1.91
C HIS A 23 -8.76 -10.63 -0.43
N ASP A 24 -7.87 -10.21 0.46
CA ASP A 24 -8.06 -10.38 1.91
C ASP A 24 -9.27 -9.57 2.44
N LEU A 25 -9.54 -8.39 1.88
CA LEU A 25 -10.76 -7.63 2.21
C LEU A 25 -12.01 -8.38 1.75
N CYS A 26 -11.98 -9.08 0.62
CA CYS A 26 -13.10 -9.91 0.18
C CYS A 26 -13.38 -11.08 1.13
N GLU A 27 -12.35 -11.66 1.76
CA GLU A 27 -12.54 -12.70 2.79
C GLU A 27 -13.19 -12.13 4.07
N ILE A 28 -12.84 -10.90 4.44
CA ILE A 28 -13.39 -10.22 5.63
C ILE A 28 -14.85 -9.82 5.43
N TYR A 29 -15.24 -9.47 4.21
CA TYR A 29 -16.61 -9.09 3.83
C TYR A 29 -17.26 -10.18 2.95
N PRO A 30 -17.84 -11.23 3.55
CA PRO A 30 -18.51 -12.28 2.77
C PRO A 30 -19.82 -11.75 2.13
N ALA A 31 -20.38 -12.49 1.16
CA ALA A 31 -21.64 -12.14 0.50
C ALA A 31 -22.78 -11.79 1.49
N ALA A 32 -22.92 -12.57 2.57
CA ALA A 32 -23.91 -12.32 3.63
C ALA A 32 -23.75 -10.95 4.33
N PHE A 33 -22.52 -10.42 4.40
CA PHE A 33 -22.30 -9.06 4.88
C PHE A 33 -22.98 -8.05 3.95
N PHE A 34 -22.75 -8.16 2.63
CA PHE A 34 -23.32 -7.24 1.64
C PHE A 34 -24.85 -7.27 1.61
N GLU A 35 -25.45 -8.46 1.70
CA GLU A 35 -26.90 -8.62 1.81
C GLU A 35 -27.46 -7.87 3.03
N SER A 36 -26.82 -8.04 4.20
CA SER A 36 -27.22 -7.33 5.42
C SER A 36 -26.92 -5.84 5.38
N PHE A 37 -25.87 -5.43 4.66
CA PHE A 37 -25.42 -4.05 4.61
C PHE A 37 -26.26 -3.21 3.65
N ALA A 38 -26.77 -3.81 2.57
CA ALA A 38 -27.68 -3.17 1.63
C ALA A 38 -28.94 -2.60 2.31
N THR A 39 -29.42 -3.23 3.39
CA THR A 39 -30.61 -2.77 4.13
C THR A 39 -30.39 -1.46 4.90
N ARG A 40 -29.16 -0.92 4.93
CA ARG A 40 -28.84 0.39 5.53
C ARG A 40 -29.19 1.56 4.62
N PHE A 41 -29.44 1.31 3.34
CA PHE A 41 -29.71 2.34 2.34
C PHE A 41 -31.22 2.41 2.07
N ASN A 42 -31.73 3.62 1.92
CA ASN A 42 -33.15 3.84 1.59
C ASN A 42 -33.44 3.63 0.10
N ARG A 43 -32.41 3.68 -0.75
CA ARG A 43 -32.46 3.30 -2.16
C ARG A 43 -31.64 2.03 -2.32
N GLU A 44 -32.17 1.08 -3.08
CA GLU A 44 -31.46 -0.18 -3.32
C GLU A 44 -30.14 0.09 -4.05
N PRO A 45 -28.99 -0.21 -3.42
CA PRO A 45 -27.70 0.05 -4.02
C PRO A 45 -27.40 -0.99 -5.10
N HIS A 46 -26.84 -0.53 -6.23
CA HIS A 46 -26.36 -1.45 -7.25
C HIS A 46 -25.29 -2.38 -6.64
N PRO A 47 -25.38 -3.72 -6.80
CA PRO A 47 -24.50 -4.66 -6.08
C PRO A 47 -23.01 -4.38 -6.26
N MET A 48 -22.58 -4.02 -7.47
CA MET A 48 -21.18 -3.67 -7.75
C MET A 48 -20.76 -2.35 -7.10
N ALA A 49 -21.67 -1.38 -6.99
CA ALA A 49 -21.37 -0.10 -6.33
C ALA A 49 -21.23 -0.30 -4.81
N LEU A 50 -22.13 -1.09 -4.22
CA LEU A 50 -22.06 -1.49 -2.82
C LEU A 50 -20.75 -2.22 -2.51
N PHE A 51 -20.41 -3.22 -3.34
CA PHE A 51 -19.18 -3.97 -3.21
C PHE A 51 -17.95 -3.07 -3.28
N LYS A 52 -17.82 -2.28 -4.35
CA LYS A 52 -16.70 -1.35 -4.54
C LYS A 52 -16.59 -0.36 -3.39
N GLY A 53 -17.71 0.24 -2.97
CA GLY A 53 -17.72 1.25 -1.91
C GLY A 53 -17.29 0.70 -0.55
N VAL A 54 -17.69 -0.52 -0.19
CA VAL A 54 -17.25 -1.18 1.06
C VAL A 54 -15.76 -1.52 1.00
N ILE A 55 -15.30 -2.13 -0.10
CA ILE A 55 -13.89 -2.52 -0.25
C ILE A 55 -12.97 -1.29 -0.24
N ASP A 56 -13.33 -0.24 -1.00
CA ASP A 56 -12.58 1.02 -1.04
C ASP A 56 -12.54 1.69 0.34
N THR A 57 -13.65 1.67 1.08
CA THR A 57 -13.73 2.20 2.45
C THR A 57 -12.81 1.43 3.40
N GLY A 58 -12.82 0.11 3.32
CA GLY A 58 -11.95 -0.75 4.11
C GLY A 58 -10.47 -0.54 3.79
N HIS A 59 -10.15 -0.44 2.50
CA HIS A 59 -8.80 -0.14 2.02
C HIS A 59 -8.32 1.24 2.49
N ALA A 60 -9.17 2.27 2.41
CA ALA A 60 -8.87 3.61 2.91
C ALA A 60 -8.58 3.61 4.41
N TYR A 61 -9.35 2.84 5.20
CA TYR A 61 -9.09 2.68 6.63
C TYR A 61 -7.72 2.06 6.92
N VAL A 62 -7.39 0.96 6.25
CA VAL A 62 -6.10 0.27 6.43
C VAL A 62 -4.94 1.16 6.00
N ARG A 63 -5.06 1.83 4.85
CA ARG A 63 -4.07 2.81 4.38
C ARG A 63 -3.88 3.95 5.38
N GLY A 64 -4.97 4.47 5.96
CA GLY A 64 -4.91 5.51 6.97
C GLY A 64 -4.26 5.03 8.27
N LYS A 65 -4.45 3.76 8.69
CA LYS A 65 -3.71 3.15 9.80
C LYS A 65 -2.23 3.06 9.51
N TRP A 66 -1.87 2.62 8.29
CA TRP A 66 -0.48 2.55 7.85
C TRP A 66 0.19 3.94 7.88
N LEU A 67 -0.45 4.95 7.30
CA LEU A 67 0.06 6.34 7.31
C LEU A 67 0.23 6.88 8.74
N LYS A 68 -0.71 6.56 9.65
CA LYS A 68 -0.62 6.98 11.05
C LYS A 68 0.50 6.26 11.81
N GLN A 69 0.83 5.02 11.45
CA GLN A 69 1.99 4.32 11.98
C GLN A 69 3.30 4.85 11.38
N ALA A 70 3.29 5.19 10.09
CA ALA A 70 4.42 5.79 9.39
C ALA A 70 4.81 7.15 10.00
N GLU A 71 3.86 7.94 10.53
CA GLU A 71 4.15 9.18 11.28
C GLU A 71 5.09 8.96 12.48
N LYS A 72 5.04 7.77 13.10
CA LYS A 72 5.94 7.38 14.21
C LYS A 72 7.17 6.62 13.74
N SER A 73 7.24 6.29 12.45
CA SER A 73 8.28 5.44 11.92
C SER A 73 9.55 6.24 11.72
N LYS A 74 10.62 5.79 12.38
CA LYS A 74 11.99 6.24 12.09
C LYS A 74 12.56 5.59 10.82
N LEU A 75 11.73 4.95 9.98
CA LEU A 75 12.18 4.19 8.80
C LEU A 75 13.23 4.99 8.01
N LEU A 76 12.95 6.27 7.81
CA LEU A 76 13.75 7.18 7.01
C LEU A 76 15.17 7.37 7.54
N GLN A 77 15.46 7.16 8.83
CA GLN A 77 16.79 7.44 9.37
C GLN A 77 17.89 6.52 8.79
N TYR A 78 17.53 5.31 8.34
CA TYR A 78 18.46 4.34 7.75
C TYR A 78 18.02 3.82 6.38
N SER A 79 16.73 3.90 6.01
CA SER A 79 16.23 3.35 4.74
C SER A 79 16.62 4.16 3.51
N GLY A 80 16.83 5.48 3.63
CA GLY A 80 17.19 6.33 2.50
C GLY A 80 18.55 5.99 1.89
N VAL A 81 19.53 5.60 2.72
CA VAL A 81 20.83 5.11 2.25
C VAL A 81 20.66 3.81 1.45
N HIS A 82 19.83 2.88 1.94
CA HIS A 82 19.57 1.63 1.23
C HIS A 82 18.82 1.83 -0.09
N MET A 83 17.83 2.73 -0.11
CA MET A 83 17.11 3.09 -1.34
C MET A 83 18.06 3.73 -2.36
N MET A 84 18.89 4.69 -1.94
CA MET A 84 19.86 5.32 -2.83
C MET A 84 20.89 4.32 -3.36
N SER A 85 21.45 3.46 -2.50
CA SER A 85 22.37 2.40 -2.93
C SER A 85 21.73 1.44 -3.91
N ALA A 86 20.47 1.06 -3.69
CA ALA A 86 19.72 0.20 -4.62
C ALA A 86 19.49 0.87 -5.97
N GLY A 87 19.11 2.15 -5.99
CA GLY A 87 18.88 2.92 -7.23
C GLY A 87 20.17 3.11 -8.05
N VAL A 88 21.27 3.50 -7.40
CA VAL A 88 22.59 3.61 -8.04
C VAL A 88 23.04 2.26 -8.59
N SER A 89 22.89 1.19 -7.81
CA SER A 89 23.25 -0.17 -8.26
C SER A 89 22.39 -0.63 -9.44
N ALA A 90 21.09 -0.30 -9.44
CA ALA A 90 20.17 -0.62 -10.51
C ALA A 90 20.56 0.09 -11.82
N ARG A 91 20.91 1.38 -11.75
CA ARG A 91 21.45 2.12 -12.91
C ARG A 91 22.74 1.51 -13.44
N GLN A 92 23.71 1.24 -12.55
CA GLN A 92 24.99 0.64 -12.93
C GLN A 92 24.79 -0.72 -13.61
N LEU A 93 23.89 -1.55 -13.09
CA LEU A 93 23.53 -2.83 -13.70
C LEU A 93 22.88 -2.65 -15.08
N SER A 94 21.91 -1.73 -15.21
CA SER A 94 21.26 -1.42 -16.50
C SER A 94 22.29 -0.98 -17.55
N LYS A 95 23.19 -0.06 -17.19
CA LYS A 95 24.29 0.40 -18.06
C LYS A 95 25.25 -0.72 -18.44
N ALA A 96 25.67 -1.54 -17.47
CA ALA A 96 26.57 -2.68 -17.72
C ALA A 96 25.94 -3.69 -18.69
N LEU A 97 24.66 -4.01 -18.51
CA LEU A 97 23.91 -4.89 -19.42
C LEU A 97 23.73 -4.26 -20.81
N GLN A 98 23.53 -2.94 -20.91
CA GLN A 98 23.48 -2.24 -22.19
C GLN A 98 24.82 -2.25 -22.93
N GLN A 99 25.95 -2.15 -22.22
CA GLN A 99 27.27 -2.27 -22.86
C GLN A 99 27.53 -3.70 -23.31
N LEU A 100 27.14 -4.68 -22.49
CA LEU A 100 27.26 -6.10 -22.79
C LEU A 100 26.41 -6.51 -23.99
N SER A 101 25.21 -5.93 -24.15
CA SER A 101 24.35 -6.17 -25.31
C SER A 101 24.89 -5.62 -26.63
N LYS A 102 25.94 -4.77 -26.62
CA LYS A 102 26.62 -4.32 -27.84
C LYS A 102 27.56 -5.38 -28.45
N SER A 103 27.86 -6.44 -27.69
CA SER A 103 28.70 -7.55 -28.15
C SER A 103 27.91 -8.85 -28.12
N ASP A 104 27.55 -9.35 -29.30
CA ASP A 104 26.78 -10.60 -29.44
C ASP A 104 27.49 -11.78 -28.77
N LEU A 105 28.82 -11.87 -28.92
CA LEU A 105 29.62 -12.94 -28.31
C LEU A 105 29.58 -12.84 -26.77
N ALA A 106 29.79 -11.66 -26.21
CA ALA A 106 29.76 -11.47 -24.76
C ALA A 106 28.36 -11.75 -24.19
N ASN A 107 27.31 -11.27 -24.88
CA ASN A 107 25.92 -11.51 -24.53
C ASN A 107 25.58 -13.01 -24.50
N GLN A 108 25.98 -13.74 -25.55
CA GLN A 108 25.77 -15.19 -25.63
C GLN A 108 26.55 -15.94 -24.55
N MET A 109 27.82 -15.59 -24.31
CA MET A 109 28.64 -16.25 -23.29
C MET A 109 28.08 -16.05 -21.88
N VAL A 110 27.70 -14.82 -21.54
CA VAL A 110 27.14 -14.50 -20.22
C VAL A 110 25.77 -15.12 -20.05
N SER A 111 24.91 -15.08 -21.06
CA SER A 111 23.61 -15.74 -21.04
C SER A 111 23.74 -17.26 -20.85
N ALA A 112 24.60 -17.92 -21.62
CA ALA A 112 24.80 -19.36 -21.52
C ALA A 112 25.38 -19.77 -20.16
N THR A 113 26.30 -18.97 -19.61
CA THR A 113 26.91 -19.24 -18.30
C THR A 113 25.91 -19.00 -17.16
N LEU A 114 25.13 -17.92 -17.23
CA LEU A 114 24.08 -17.63 -16.26
C LEU A 114 23.02 -18.74 -16.21
N ALA A 115 22.61 -19.25 -17.38
CA ALA A 115 21.69 -20.39 -17.46
C ALA A 115 22.24 -21.63 -16.75
N LYS A 116 23.54 -21.94 -16.93
CA LYS A 116 24.20 -23.06 -16.25
C LYS A 116 24.25 -22.86 -14.74
N VAL A 117 24.58 -21.66 -14.26
CA VAL A 117 24.62 -21.32 -12.83
C VAL A 117 23.23 -21.48 -12.20
N LEU A 118 22.19 -20.96 -12.85
CA LEU A 118 20.81 -21.05 -12.36
C LEU A 118 20.23 -22.47 -12.40
N ALA A 119 20.69 -23.31 -13.32
CA ALA A 119 20.30 -24.72 -13.38
C ALA A 119 21.01 -25.58 -12.32
N ALA A 120 22.25 -25.24 -11.96
CA ALA A 120 23.04 -25.97 -10.98
C ALA A 120 22.69 -25.62 -9.52
N ASP A 121 22.22 -24.39 -9.27
CA ASP A 121 21.92 -23.90 -7.93
C ASP A 121 20.42 -24.01 -7.59
N THR A 122 20.04 -25.06 -6.86
CA THR A 122 18.66 -25.29 -6.41
C THR A 122 18.22 -24.30 -5.32
N SER A 123 19.12 -23.52 -4.72
CA SER A 123 18.78 -22.52 -3.70
C SER A 123 18.10 -21.27 -4.27
N ARG A 124 18.03 -21.13 -5.60
CA ARG A 124 17.47 -19.95 -6.30
C ARG A 124 16.29 -20.29 -7.23
N PRO A 125 15.23 -20.96 -6.74
CA PRO A 125 14.14 -21.47 -7.59
C PRO A 125 13.35 -20.36 -8.27
N LEU A 126 13.21 -19.20 -7.64
CA LEU A 126 12.51 -18.04 -8.22
C LEU A 126 13.31 -17.40 -9.36
N ALA A 127 14.63 -17.29 -9.21
CA ALA A 127 15.50 -16.74 -10.25
C ALA A 127 15.54 -17.64 -11.49
N SER A 128 15.58 -18.98 -11.29
CA SER A 128 15.51 -19.95 -12.38
C SER A 128 14.19 -19.84 -13.16
N LYS A 129 13.04 -19.76 -12.44
CA LYS A 129 11.73 -19.53 -13.08
C LYS A 129 11.67 -18.20 -13.84
N ALA A 130 12.11 -17.11 -13.23
CA ALA A 130 12.11 -15.78 -13.85
C ALA A 130 12.99 -15.72 -15.11
N TYR A 131 14.15 -16.39 -15.09
CA TYR A 131 15.08 -16.44 -16.22
C TYR A 131 14.55 -17.24 -17.42
N ILE A 132 13.70 -18.24 -17.19
CA ILE A 132 13.08 -19.06 -18.24
C ILE A 132 11.86 -18.35 -18.85
N CYS A 133 11.21 -17.45 -18.10
CA CYS A 133 9.91 -16.87 -18.44
C CYS A 133 9.82 -15.86 -19.61
N PRO A 134 10.89 -15.30 -20.22
CA PRO A 134 10.72 -14.45 -21.40
C PRO A 134 10.67 -15.33 -22.66
N ALA A 135 9.47 -15.80 -22.98
CA ALA A 135 9.13 -16.42 -24.26
C ALA A 135 7.77 -15.89 -24.75
N ALA A 136 7.63 -14.57 -24.85
CA ALA A 136 6.56 -13.99 -25.66
C ALA A 136 7.03 -13.89 -27.11
N PRO A 137 6.21 -14.19 -28.13
CA PRO A 137 6.56 -14.01 -29.55
C PRO A 137 6.95 -12.58 -29.93
N SER A 138 6.57 -11.61 -29.11
CA SER A 138 6.91 -10.18 -29.21
C SER A 138 7.79 -9.69 -28.05
N GLY A 139 8.47 -10.61 -27.36
CA GLY A 139 9.34 -10.31 -26.22
C GLY A 139 10.72 -9.81 -26.64
N PRO A 140 11.54 -9.34 -25.68
CA PRO A 140 12.89 -8.86 -25.95
C PRO A 140 13.77 -9.95 -26.59
N GLN A 141 14.67 -9.51 -27.48
CA GLN A 141 15.55 -10.38 -28.27
C GLN A 141 16.52 -11.19 -27.40
N SER A 142 16.92 -10.69 -26.23
CA SER A 142 17.74 -11.42 -25.27
C SER A 142 17.13 -11.44 -23.88
N ARG A 143 17.42 -12.52 -23.13
CA ARG A 143 16.99 -12.65 -21.72
C ARG A 143 17.66 -11.63 -20.80
N LEU A 144 18.83 -11.12 -21.18
CA LEU A 144 19.52 -10.06 -20.44
C LEU A 144 18.85 -8.69 -20.61
N ASP A 145 18.15 -8.45 -21.73
CA ASP A 145 17.37 -7.22 -21.92
C ASP A 145 16.23 -7.11 -20.91
N VAL A 146 15.61 -8.23 -20.51
CA VAL A 146 14.60 -8.25 -19.43
C VAL A 146 15.19 -7.80 -18.11
N VAL A 147 16.38 -8.29 -17.77
CA VAL A 147 17.07 -7.92 -16.53
C VAL A 147 17.46 -6.44 -16.56
N LYS A 148 17.89 -5.95 -17.72
CA LYS A 148 18.18 -4.53 -17.96
C LYS A 148 16.92 -3.67 -17.79
N GLU A 149 15.80 -4.05 -18.39
CA GLU A 149 14.53 -3.31 -18.24
C GLU A 149 14.05 -3.28 -16.78
N LEU A 150 14.15 -4.41 -16.06
CA LEU A 150 13.83 -4.47 -14.64
C LEU A 150 14.75 -3.57 -13.80
N ALA A 151 16.06 -3.57 -14.09
CA ALA A 151 17.02 -2.71 -13.42
C ALA A 151 16.73 -1.22 -13.71
N SER A 152 16.39 -0.87 -14.95
CA SER A 152 16.02 0.50 -15.33
C SER A 152 14.69 0.93 -14.70
N ALA A 153 13.71 0.03 -14.60
CA ALA A 153 12.44 0.30 -13.93
C ALA A 153 12.63 0.48 -12.41
N LEU A 154 13.51 -0.31 -11.79
CA LEU A 154 13.86 -0.17 -10.39
C LEU A 154 14.57 1.17 -10.12
N GLU A 155 15.50 1.57 -10.98
CA GLU A 155 16.12 2.90 -10.93
C GLU A 155 15.05 4.00 -10.98
N ALA A 156 14.19 3.98 -12.00
CA ALA A 156 13.15 5.00 -12.19
C ALA A 156 12.15 5.04 -11.02
N ALA A 157 11.80 3.89 -10.46
CA ALA A 157 10.94 3.81 -9.28
C ALA A 157 11.59 4.42 -8.04
N ILE A 158 12.90 4.23 -7.86
CA ILE A 158 13.65 4.82 -6.75
C ILE A 158 13.87 6.31 -6.97
N ASP A 159 14.17 6.76 -8.19
CA ASP A 159 14.37 8.18 -8.53
C ASP A 159 13.11 9.04 -8.26
N GLN A 160 11.93 8.45 -8.43
CA GLN A 160 10.65 9.08 -8.04
C GLN A 160 10.49 9.27 -6.53
N ILE A 161 11.17 8.45 -5.72
CA ILE A 161 11.12 8.50 -4.25
C ILE A 161 12.24 9.39 -3.72
N ILE A 162 13.45 9.23 -4.27
CA ILE A 162 14.64 9.99 -3.93
C ILE A 162 15.44 10.27 -5.19
N THR A 163 15.61 11.54 -5.54
CA THR A 163 16.40 11.95 -6.71
C THR A 163 17.82 11.38 -6.61
N LEU A 164 18.15 10.54 -7.58
CA LEU A 164 19.46 9.89 -7.69
C LEU A 164 20.50 10.91 -8.21
N PRO A 165 21.79 10.76 -7.85
CA PRO A 165 22.87 11.57 -8.43
C PRO A 165 22.93 11.39 -9.95
N LEU A 166 23.54 12.32 -10.68
CA LEU A 166 23.64 12.24 -12.15
C LEU A 166 24.83 11.39 -12.60
N ASP A 167 25.92 11.36 -11.82
CA ASP A 167 27.17 10.68 -12.17
C ASP A 167 27.38 9.35 -11.43
N ASP A 168 28.05 8.42 -12.12
CA ASP A 168 28.11 6.99 -11.75
C ASP A 168 29.17 6.61 -10.71
N ASP A 169 30.16 7.50 -10.45
CA ASP A 169 31.41 7.13 -9.76
C ASP A 169 31.58 7.69 -8.35
N ASP A 170 30.75 8.64 -7.91
CA ASP A 170 30.91 9.23 -6.58
C ASP A 170 29.98 8.57 -5.55
N ALA A 171 30.36 7.35 -5.13
CA ALA A 171 29.69 6.64 -4.03
C ALA A 171 29.65 7.48 -2.73
N ALA A 172 30.60 8.40 -2.57
CA ALA A 172 30.61 9.38 -1.49
C ALA A 172 29.49 10.42 -1.64
N GLU A 173 29.31 11.00 -2.83
CA GLU A 173 28.24 11.97 -3.13
C GLU A 173 26.85 11.33 -3.04
N ALA A 174 26.70 10.09 -3.55
CA ALA A 174 25.46 9.32 -3.40
C ALA A 174 25.11 9.11 -1.91
N ARG A 175 26.11 8.82 -1.07
CA ARG A 175 25.92 8.63 0.36
C ARG A 175 25.58 9.95 1.06
N GLU A 176 26.23 11.05 0.71
CA GLU A 176 25.96 12.38 1.26
C GLU A 176 24.55 12.87 0.88
N ARG A 177 24.14 12.73 -0.38
CA ARG A 177 22.77 13.05 -0.85
C ARG A 177 21.73 12.18 -0.18
N ALA A 178 22.01 10.89 0.07
CA ALA A 178 21.11 10.04 0.82
C ALA A 178 20.93 10.54 2.25
N PHE A 179 22.02 10.94 2.93
CA PHE A 179 21.93 11.51 4.28
C PHE A 179 21.21 12.86 4.30
N THR A 180 21.43 13.71 3.30
CA THR A 180 20.72 14.99 3.15
C THR A 180 19.24 14.78 2.90
N PHE A 181 18.85 13.90 1.97
CA PHE A 181 17.45 13.51 1.76
C PHE A 181 16.82 12.98 3.05
N VAL A 182 17.51 12.09 3.76
CA VAL A 182 17.04 11.56 5.04
C VAL A 182 16.89 12.67 6.07
N ALA A 183 17.85 13.57 6.17
CA ALA A 183 17.81 14.71 7.08
C ALA A 183 16.64 15.64 6.73
N ASP A 184 16.41 15.94 5.46
CA ASP A 184 15.36 16.83 4.98
C ASP A 184 13.97 16.20 5.07
N ALA A 185 13.84 14.91 4.75
CA ALA A 185 12.61 14.15 4.96
C ALA A 185 12.24 14.06 6.45
N ASN A 186 13.24 13.99 7.35
CA ASN A 186 13.05 14.03 8.80
C ASN A 186 12.85 15.47 9.35
N ARG A 187 13.37 16.50 8.67
CA ARG A 187 13.18 17.92 9.02
C ARG A 187 11.85 18.47 8.54
N THR A 188 11.31 17.91 7.46
CA THR A 188 9.96 18.22 6.98
C THR A 188 9.03 17.89 8.13
N LYS A 189 8.43 18.92 8.76
CA LYS A 189 7.46 18.73 9.84
C LYS A 189 6.42 17.74 9.34
N VAL A 190 6.50 16.49 9.79
CA VAL A 190 5.51 15.48 9.42
C VAL A 190 4.19 16.06 9.91
N LYS A 191 3.30 16.38 8.96
CA LYS A 191 2.00 16.94 9.27
C LYS A 191 1.34 15.95 10.21
N VAL A 192 1.25 16.31 11.49
CA VAL A 192 0.71 15.43 12.54
C VAL A 192 -0.69 15.05 12.09
N LEU A 193 -0.87 13.78 11.75
CA LEU A 193 -2.16 13.33 11.26
C LEU A 193 -3.14 13.34 12.44
N PRO A 194 -4.44 13.58 12.22
CA PRO A 194 -5.43 13.47 13.28
C PRO A 194 -5.37 12.12 14.02
N LYS A 195 -5.75 12.10 15.30
CA LYS A 195 -5.79 10.86 16.11
C LYS A 195 -6.60 9.74 15.43
N ASN A 196 -7.69 10.11 14.76
CA ASN A 196 -8.60 9.18 14.09
C ASN A 196 -8.46 9.24 12.55
N PHE A 197 -7.28 9.61 12.03
CA PHE A 197 -7.06 9.82 10.60
C PHE A 197 -7.56 8.65 9.72
N ALA A 198 -7.30 7.40 10.12
CA ALA A 198 -7.81 6.23 9.42
C ALA A 198 -9.34 6.21 9.25
N LEU A 199 -10.05 6.65 10.29
CA LEU A 199 -11.50 6.73 10.29
C LEU A 199 -12.02 7.94 9.50
N GLU A 200 -11.26 9.04 9.50
CA GLU A 200 -11.54 10.23 8.67
C GLU A 200 -11.36 9.91 7.17
N GLU A 201 -10.32 9.18 6.77
CA GLU A 201 -10.14 8.70 5.40
C GLU A 201 -11.26 7.74 4.98
N ALA A 202 -11.58 6.75 5.83
CA ALA A 202 -12.68 5.83 5.55
C ALA A 202 -14.03 6.56 5.43
N ALA A 203 -14.30 7.54 6.29
CA ALA A 203 -15.50 8.36 6.21
C ALA A 203 -15.55 9.16 4.90
N ARG A 204 -14.41 9.70 4.42
CA ARG A 204 -14.35 10.42 3.15
C ARG A 204 -14.61 9.49 1.96
N THR A 205 -14.05 8.29 1.97
CA THR A 205 -14.27 7.30 0.91
C THR A 205 -15.68 6.72 0.90
N PHE A 206 -16.33 6.60 2.08
CA PHE A 206 -17.70 6.10 2.19
C PHE A 206 -18.76 7.12 1.75
N GLN A 207 -18.46 8.42 1.82
CA GLN A 207 -19.43 9.49 1.57
C GLN A 207 -20.16 9.37 0.20
N PRO A 208 -19.49 9.15 -0.95
CA PRO A 208 -20.17 9.06 -2.23
C PRO A 208 -21.19 7.92 -2.29
N LEU A 209 -20.85 6.75 -1.73
CA LEU A 209 -21.75 5.61 -1.67
C LEU A 209 -23.01 5.94 -0.85
N TRP A 210 -22.83 6.63 0.27
CA TRP A 210 -23.96 7.04 1.11
C TRP A 210 -24.86 8.04 0.41
N GLU A 211 -24.30 9.09 -0.18
CA GLU A 211 -25.06 10.17 -0.82
C GLU A 211 -25.80 9.71 -2.08
N GLU A 212 -25.28 8.71 -2.78
CA GLU A 212 -25.94 8.12 -3.95
C GLU A 212 -27.21 7.32 -3.55
N PHE A 213 -27.07 6.45 -2.54
CA PHE A 213 -28.09 5.45 -2.20
C PHE A 213 -28.90 5.75 -0.93
N SER A 214 -28.65 6.87 -0.26
CA SER A 214 -29.39 7.29 0.93
C SER A 214 -29.98 8.68 0.77
N THR A 215 -31.22 8.86 1.26
CA THR A 215 -31.85 10.17 1.39
C THR A 215 -31.50 10.86 2.70
N VAL A 216 -30.85 10.16 3.63
CA VAL A 216 -30.42 10.70 4.91
C VAL A 216 -29.11 11.46 4.72
N ALA A 217 -29.05 12.70 5.20
CA ALA A 217 -27.86 13.53 5.08
C ALA A 217 -26.63 12.86 5.73
N TYR A 218 -25.48 12.95 5.07
CA TYR A 218 -24.21 12.37 5.54
C TYR A 218 -23.63 13.17 6.71
N ILE A 219 -24.21 13.03 7.91
CA ILE A 219 -23.89 13.85 9.09
C ILE A 219 -23.74 12.99 10.36
N ARG A 220 -23.02 13.52 11.35
CA ARG A 220 -22.79 12.87 12.66
C ARG A 220 -24.05 12.59 13.48
N GLY A 221 -25.15 13.29 13.22
CA GLY A 221 -26.38 13.16 14.01
C GLY A 221 -26.25 13.71 15.43
N ARG A 222 -27.33 13.63 16.22
CA ARG A 222 -27.35 14.10 17.62
C ARG A 222 -26.90 13.00 18.57
N TYR A 223 -26.12 13.35 19.60
CA TYR A 223 -25.83 12.41 20.69
C TYR A 223 -27.12 12.18 21.50
N LYS A 224 -27.54 10.92 21.64
CA LYS A 224 -28.65 10.52 22.50
C LYS A 224 -28.09 9.84 23.75
N GLN A 225 -28.26 10.48 24.90
CA GLN A 225 -27.78 9.96 26.20
C GLN A 225 -28.41 8.60 26.53
N GLU A 226 -29.68 8.40 26.18
CA GLU A 226 -30.46 7.16 26.41
C GLU A 226 -29.80 5.90 25.82
N ILE A 227 -29.15 6.03 24.66
CA ILE A 227 -28.42 4.94 23.99
C ILE A 227 -26.90 5.10 24.12
N SER A 228 -26.45 6.17 24.79
CA SER A 228 -25.05 6.59 24.91
C SER A 228 -24.29 6.60 23.57
N ARG A 229 -24.99 6.99 22.48
CA ARG A 229 -24.49 6.92 21.09
C ARG A 229 -25.03 8.08 20.26
N TYR A 230 -24.39 8.32 19.10
CA TYR A 230 -24.90 9.27 18.11
C TYR A 230 -26.01 8.63 17.28
N ASP A 231 -27.10 9.35 17.08
CA ASP A 231 -28.18 8.94 16.18
C ASP A 231 -27.83 9.32 14.75
N SER A 232 -26.96 8.51 14.13
CA SER A 232 -26.47 8.71 12.78
C SER A 232 -26.44 7.39 12.03
N GLU A 233 -27.43 7.22 11.15
CA GLU A 233 -27.45 6.12 10.19
C GLU A 233 -26.17 6.02 9.35
N PRO A 234 -25.60 7.11 8.77
CA PRO A 234 -24.33 6.99 8.06
C PRO A 234 -23.17 6.61 8.98
N GLY A 235 -23.16 7.09 10.23
CA GLY A 235 -22.17 6.70 11.24
C GLY A 235 -22.26 5.22 11.62
N ARG A 236 -23.48 4.69 11.76
CA ARG A 236 -23.74 3.26 12.00
C ARG A 236 -23.30 2.41 10.82
N ALA A 237 -23.63 2.82 9.60
CA ALA A 237 -23.25 2.10 8.39
C ALA A 237 -21.72 2.07 8.22
N LEU A 238 -21.05 3.22 8.37
CA LEU A 238 -19.59 3.28 8.38
C LEU A 238 -19.00 2.38 9.48
N HIS A 239 -19.55 2.43 10.69
CA HIS A 239 -19.09 1.58 11.80
C HIS A 239 -19.24 0.08 11.52
N GLN A 240 -20.30 -0.36 10.83
CA GLN A 240 -20.47 -1.76 10.46
C GLN A 240 -19.35 -2.27 9.55
N ILE A 241 -18.86 -1.45 8.61
CA ILE A 241 -17.70 -1.75 7.79
C ILE A 241 -16.46 -1.83 8.70
N ILE A 242 -16.18 -0.75 9.44
CA ILE A 242 -14.95 -0.63 10.23
C ILE A 242 -14.83 -1.68 11.34
N ARG A 243 -15.94 -2.07 11.98
CA ARG A 243 -15.93 -3.08 13.05
C ARG A 243 -15.48 -4.46 12.57
N LYS A 244 -15.64 -4.78 11.28
CA LYS A 244 -15.08 -6.01 10.69
C LYS A 244 -13.56 -5.97 10.59
N LEU A 245 -12.98 -4.77 10.51
CA LEU A 245 -11.53 -4.56 10.41
C LEU A 245 -10.87 -4.35 11.78
N ASP A 246 -11.49 -3.53 12.63
CA ASP A 246 -11.00 -3.14 13.95
C ASP A 246 -12.16 -3.15 14.96
N SER A 247 -12.21 -4.20 15.77
CA SER A 247 -13.26 -4.40 16.77
C SER A 247 -13.25 -3.38 17.91
N THR A 248 -12.16 -2.60 18.04
CA THR A 248 -11.95 -1.64 19.13
C THR A 248 -12.52 -0.25 18.83
N VAL A 249 -12.91 0.01 17.58
CA VAL A 249 -13.48 1.30 17.19
C VAL A 249 -14.92 1.41 17.72
N ALA A 250 -15.17 2.43 18.54
CA ALA A 250 -16.51 2.77 18.99
C ALA A 250 -17.32 3.43 17.85
N GLU A 251 -18.61 3.11 17.77
CA GLU A 251 -19.56 3.69 16.80
C GLU A 251 -19.58 5.23 16.84
N SER A 252 -19.45 5.81 18.03
CA SER A 252 -19.40 7.26 18.22
C SER A 252 -18.24 7.95 17.50
N LEU A 253 -17.13 7.24 17.28
CA LEU A 253 -15.98 7.75 16.54
C LEU A 253 -16.28 7.87 15.05
N ALA A 254 -17.10 6.97 14.49
CA ALA A 254 -17.50 7.01 13.07
C ALA A 254 -18.29 8.28 12.77
N GLY A 255 -19.29 8.60 13.61
CA GLY A 255 -20.02 9.86 13.50
C GLY A 255 -19.10 11.09 13.67
N THR A 256 -18.14 11.04 14.60
CA THR A 256 -17.17 12.12 14.81
C THR A 256 -16.26 12.34 13.59
N ALA A 257 -15.87 11.26 12.89
CA ALA A 257 -15.09 11.36 11.66
C ALA A 257 -15.88 12.04 10.53
N ILE A 258 -17.17 11.70 10.38
CA ILE A 258 -18.07 12.33 9.40
C ILE A 258 -18.18 13.85 9.64
N GLU A 259 -18.35 14.29 10.89
CA GLU A 259 -18.39 15.72 11.21
C GLU A 259 -17.08 16.43 10.85
N LYS A 260 -15.95 15.81 11.14
CA LYS A 260 -14.64 16.40 10.87
C LYS A 260 -14.35 16.58 9.39
N ILE A 261 -14.69 15.60 8.55
CA ILE A 261 -14.46 15.76 7.11
C ILE A 261 -15.36 16.85 6.53
N ARG A 262 -16.59 17.03 7.05
CA ARG A 262 -17.49 18.11 6.62
C ARG A 262 -16.97 19.49 7.00
N ALA A 263 -16.28 19.62 8.13
CA ALA A 263 -15.67 20.89 8.54
C ALA A 263 -14.40 21.26 7.72
N GLN A 264 -13.90 20.34 6.89
CA GLN A 264 -12.72 20.51 6.05
C GLN A 264 -13.06 20.76 4.57
N LEU A 265 -14.34 20.60 4.19
CA LEU A 265 -14.90 20.90 2.87
C LEU A 265 -15.49 22.31 2.86
#